data_AF-A0AA39PDZ7-F1
#
_entry.id   AF-A0AA39PDZ7-F1
#
_cell.length_a   1.000
_cell.length_b   1.000
_cell.length_c   1.000
_cell.angle_alpha   90.00
_cell.angle_beta   90.00
_cell.angle_gamma   90.00
#
_symmetry.space_group_name_H-M   'P 1'
#
loop_
_entity.id
_entity.type
_entity.pdbx_description
1 polymer ?
#
loop_
_entity_poly.entity_id
_entity_poly.type
_entity_poly.pdbx_seq_one_letter_code
_entity_poly.pdbx_strand_id
1 'polypeptide(L)'
;MQRDSISRMIQGTWQNPSDTLSILLIIGGDVVLKALPQLTGHPFTPIAFSFGWVSYSFNTLISVLGDGRLVPVPDYPAKVINAENGYKRDNKSWVIGRLLRDFERPLADKVGMSITVFEAVEEDSAGRPSVDLWWYSGLFVIAIQHGLATIPCALHKNWSILFITTAGTMLALITGSLPQWRREKWVCRRKTKKICSVTGGNGTRHVMVILGKGVGLDLEDLAAAESPRMRQRGKDDNLGFFFTQVACLLLATFWIIILITVTALKEDTWYLLGVGGLGMVQNVLVAGAERRTGTSGIHLKKIEEYEQGKVMDTLMDLEEGYPKVGKSLVTEFFPSGLREVETDCAAQARQHHAEIMGVIKNKPLPPAIQCDGPNP
;
A
#
# COMPACT_ATOMS: atom_id res chain seq x y z
N MET A 1 -44.69 -25.85 -12.78
CA MET A 1 -45.06 -24.94 -11.66
C MET A 1 -43.86 -24.42 -10.89
N GLN A 2 -43.07 -25.26 -10.19
CA GLN A 2 -41.94 -24.76 -9.37
C GLN A 2 -40.80 -24.17 -10.22
N ARG A 3 -40.49 -24.76 -11.38
CA ARG A 3 -39.51 -24.23 -12.36
C ARG A 3 -39.96 -22.92 -13.01
N ASP A 4 -41.27 -22.75 -13.22
CA ASP A 4 -41.87 -21.52 -13.77
C ASP A 4 -41.91 -20.39 -12.73
N SER A 5 -42.03 -20.75 -11.44
CA SER A 5 -41.91 -19.80 -10.33
C SER A 5 -40.47 -19.31 -10.17
N ILE A 6 -39.49 -20.22 -10.21
CA ILE A 6 -38.06 -19.86 -10.13
C ILE A 6 -37.65 -18.99 -11.32
N SER A 7 -38.06 -19.34 -12.55
CA SER A 7 -37.73 -18.53 -13.74
C SER A 7 -38.36 -17.13 -13.70
N ARG A 8 -39.61 -16.99 -13.24
CA ARG A 8 -40.25 -15.67 -13.05
C ARG A 8 -39.60 -14.88 -11.91
N MET A 9 -39.20 -15.53 -10.83
CA MET A 9 -38.49 -14.89 -9.72
C MET A 9 -37.13 -14.37 -10.19
N ILE A 10 -36.35 -15.19 -10.89
CA ILE A 10 -35.09 -14.81 -11.53
C ILE A 10 -35.34 -13.63 -12.49
N GLN A 11 -36.32 -13.75 -13.40
CA GLN A 11 -36.65 -12.68 -14.35
C GLN A 11 -37.04 -11.38 -13.65
N GLY A 12 -37.77 -11.43 -12.54
CA GLY A 12 -38.12 -10.26 -11.73
C GLY A 12 -36.91 -9.60 -11.09
N THR A 13 -35.98 -10.39 -10.53
CA THR A 13 -34.70 -9.89 -9.99
C THR A 13 -33.84 -9.23 -11.08
N TRP A 14 -33.85 -9.78 -12.30
CA TRP A 14 -33.15 -9.18 -13.45
C TRP A 14 -33.92 -8.03 -14.12
N GLN A 15 -35.18 -7.78 -13.78
CA GLN A 15 -35.91 -6.62 -14.29
C GLN A 15 -35.66 -5.39 -13.42
N ASN A 16 -35.56 -5.55 -12.10
CA ASN A 16 -35.25 -4.47 -11.16
C ASN A 16 -34.15 -4.90 -10.18
N PRO A 17 -32.87 -4.58 -10.45
CA PRO A 17 -31.74 -5.03 -9.65
C PRO A 17 -31.57 -4.25 -8.32
N SER A 18 -32.65 -3.75 -7.72
CA SER A 18 -32.60 -3.03 -6.44
C SER A 18 -31.94 -3.87 -5.33
N ASP A 19 -32.17 -5.18 -5.34
CA ASP A 19 -31.60 -6.10 -4.36
C ASP A 19 -30.09 -6.34 -4.59
N THR A 20 -29.63 -6.24 -5.84
CA THR A 20 -28.21 -6.34 -6.20
C THR A 20 -27.41 -5.13 -5.71
N LEU A 21 -28.03 -3.96 -5.62
CA LEU A 21 -27.39 -2.75 -5.07
C LEU A 21 -27.00 -2.94 -3.61
N SER A 22 -27.83 -3.58 -2.80
CA SER A 22 -27.56 -3.88 -1.39
C SER A 22 -26.31 -4.76 -1.22
N ILE A 23 -26.13 -5.76 -2.09
CA ILE A 23 -24.95 -6.63 -2.07
C ILE A 23 -23.68 -5.84 -2.42
N LEU A 24 -23.75 -5.00 -3.45
CA LEU A 24 -22.63 -4.15 -3.89
C LEU A 24 -22.25 -3.11 -2.83
N LEU A 25 -23.22 -2.59 -2.08
CA LEU A 25 -23.00 -1.68 -0.96
C LEU A 25 -22.25 -2.34 0.19
N ILE A 26 -22.60 -3.59 0.53
CA ILE A 26 -21.97 -4.34 1.62
C ILE A 26 -20.50 -4.64 1.30
N ILE A 27 -20.23 -5.20 0.12
CA ILE A 27 -18.86 -5.60 -0.26
C ILE A 27 -18.00 -4.38 -0.61
N GLY A 28 -18.63 -3.32 -1.12
CA GLY A 28 -17.89 -2.22 -1.73
C GLY A 28 -17.08 -1.34 -0.77
N GLY A 29 -17.45 -1.27 0.51
CA GLY A 29 -16.76 -0.42 1.50
C GLY A 29 -15.28 -0.78 1.65
N ASP A 30 -14.98 -2.07 1.83
CA ASP A 30 -13.62 -2.56 2.00
C ASP A 30 -12.77 -2.41 0.73
N VAL A 31 -13.41 -2.52 -0.44
CA VAL A 31 -12.74 -2.31 -1.72
C VAL A 31 -12.28 -0.86 -1.85
N VAL A 32 -13.15 0.10 -1.55
CA VAL A 32 -12.81 1.54 -1.58
C VAL A 32 -11.72 1.84 -0.55
N LEU A 33 -11.83 1.29 0.67
CA LEU A 33 -10.83 1.45 1.74
C LEU A 33 -9.43 1.03 1.30
N LYS A 34 -9.30 -0.04 0.50
CA LYS A 34 -8.01 -0.54 -0.01
C LYS A 34 -7.54 0.18 -1.27
N ALA A 35 -8.46 0.64 -2.12
CA ALA A 35 -8.14 1.32 -3.38
C ALA A 35 -7.70 2.78 -3.15
N LEU A 36 -8.34 3.48 -2.23
CA LEU A 36 -8.14 4.91 -2.05
C LEU A 36 -6.70 5.28 -1.59
N PRO A 37 -6.08 4.58 -0.62
CA PRO A 37 -4.70 4.85 -0.23
C PRO A 37 -3.70 4.66 -1.38
N GLN A 38 -4.02 3.84 -2.39
CA GLN A 38 -3.19 3.67 -3.59
C GLN A 38 -3.19 4.92 -4.47
N LEU A 39 -4.36 5.53 -4.67
CA LEU A 39 -4.50 6.66 -5.61
C LEU A 39 -4.19 8.01 -4.95
N THR A 40 -4.28 8.08 -3.62
CA THR A 40 -4.04 9.31 -2.85
C THR A 40 -2.56 9.65 -2.76
N GLY A 41 -2.27 10.95 -2.68
CA GLY A 41 -0.90 11.47 -2.57
C GLY A 41 -0.67 12.72 -3.40
N HIS A 42 -1.51 12.91 -4.41
CA HIS A 42 -1.64 14.15 -5.16
C HIS A 42 -2.78 15.01 -4.61
N PRO A 43 -2.81 16.32 -4.91
CA PRO A 43 -3.97 17.17 -4.63
C PRO A 43 -5.25 16.69 -5.31
N PHE A 44 -5.11 15.95 -6.42
CA PHE A 44 -6.20 15.36 -7.17
C PHE A 44 -6.05 13.85 -7.22
N THR A 45 -7.12 13.14 -6.86
CA THR A 45 -7.15 11.68 -6.74
C THR A 45 -8.25 11.13 -7.64
N PRO A 46 -7.93 10.59 -8.83
CA PRO A 46 -8.91 10.08 -9.78
C PRO A 46 -9.38 8.69 -9.32
N ILE A 47 -10.40 8.66 -8.47
CA ILE A 47 -11.05 7.43 -8.03
C ILE A 47 -12.47 7.39 -8.59
N ALA A 48 -12.84 6.25 -9.18
CA ALA A 48 -14.13 6.08 -9.80
C ALA A 48 -15.27 6.01 -8.76
N PHE A 49 -16.43 6.54 -9.13
CA PHE A 49 -17.63 6.41 -8.30
C PHE A 49 -18.06 4.94 -8.25
N SER A 50 -18.41 4.44 -7.07
CA SER A 50 -18.94 3.10 -6.88
C SER A 50 -19.92 3.06 -5.70
N PHE A 51 -20.69 1.99 -5.57
CA PHE A 51 -21.63 1.88 -4.45
C PHE A 51 -20.93 1.74 -3.09
N GLY A 52 -19.68 1.27 -3.05
CA GLY A 52 -18.91 1.09 -1.82
C GLY A 52 -18.64 2.37 -1.02
N TRP A 53 -18.76 3.54 -1.65
CA TRP A 53 -18.47 4.82 -1.02
C TRP A 53 -19.35 5.15 0.18
N VAL A 54 -20.60 4.70 0.19
CA VAL A 54 -21.51 4.97 1.31
C VAL A 54 -20.98 4.28 2.58
N SER A 55 -20.74 2.96 2.52
CA SER A 55 -20.16 2.19 3.62
C SER A 55 -18.79 2.75 4.05
N TYR A 56 -17.93 3.05 3.07
CA TYR A 56 -16.62 3.67 3.32
C TYR A 56 -16.73 5.01 4.06
N SER A 57 -17.68 5.87 3.69
CA SER A 57 -17.84 7.20 4.30
C SER A 57 -18.20 7.13 5.79
N PHE A 58 -19.04 6.17 6.18
CA PHE A 58 -19.38 5.92 7.57
C PHE A 58 -18.19 5.38 8.37
N ASN A 59 -17.47 4.38 7.82
CA ASN A 59 -16.26 3.85 8.46
C ASN A 59 -15.20 4.96 8.65
N THR A 60 -15.03 5.81 7.64
CA THR A 60 -14.11 6.94 7.70
C THR A 60 -14.53 7.96 8.76
N LEU A 61 -15.83 8.26 8.89
CA LEU A 61 -16.34 9.14 9.95
C LEU A 61 -16.04 8.56 11.34
N ILE A 62 -16.22 7.26 11.55
CA ILE A 62 -15.86 6.58 12.80
C ILE A 62 -14.35 6.68 13.06
N SER A 63 -13.50 6.40 12.06
CA SER A 63 -12.04 6.49 12.22
C SER A 63 -11.55 7.91 12.49
N VAL A 64 -12.17 8.92 11.88
CA VAL A 64 -11.82 10.34 12.04
C VAL A 64 -12.31 10.92 13.37
N LEU A 65 -13.43 10.44 13.90
CA LEU A 65 -13.90 10.76 15.25
C LEU A 65 -13.16 9.95 16.33
N GLY A 66 -12.75 8.72 16.01
CA GLY A 66 -12.01 7.79 16.85
C GLY A 66 -10.54 8.18 16.96
N ASP A 67 -9.68 7.61 16.13
CA ASP A 67 -8.22 7.86 16.17
C ASP A 67 -7.77 9.08 15.36
N GLY A 68 -8.71 9.69 14.62
CA GLY A 68 -8.42 10.81 13.74
C GLY A 68 -7.69 10.42 12.46
N ARG A 69 -7.74 9.17 12.03
CA ARG A 69 -7.01 8.67 10.85
C ARG A 69 -7.90 8.60 9.61
N LEU A 70 -7.35 9.00 8.46
CA LEU A 70 -7.90 8.68 7.14
C LEU A 70 -7.18 7.49 6.51
N VAL A 71 -5.87 7.38 6.73
CA VAL A 71 -5.06 6.29 6.19
C VAL A 71 -5.37 5.03 7.00
N PRO A 72 -5.71 3.90 6.34
CA PRO A 72 -5.96 2.65 7.03
C PRO A 72 -4.70 2.09 7.67
N VAL A 73 -4.88 1.09 8.52
CA VAL A 73 -3.78 0.28 9.04
C VAL A 73 -3.02 -0.43 7.89
N PRO A 74 -1.74 -0.79 8.09
CA PRO A 74 -0.97 -1.52 7.09
C PRO A 74 -1.66 -2.81 6.64
N ASP A 75 -1.67 -3.06 5.34
CA ASP A 75 -2.25 -4.27 4.73
C ASP A 75 -1.28 -5.45 4.70
N TYR A 76 0.00 -5.20 4.97
CA TYR A 76 1.05 -6.22 5.03
C TYR A 76 1.95 -6.01 6.26
N PRO A 77 2.25 -7.07 7.03
CA PRO A 77 3.15 -6.98 8.16
C PRO A 77 4.56 -6.68 7.67
N ALA A 78 5.20 -5.69 8.28
CA ALA A 78 6.58 -5.34 8.00
C ALA A 78 7.26 -4.92 9.29
N LYS A 79 8.58 -5.09 9.33
CA LYS A 79 9.46 -4.57 10.37
C LYS A 79 10.51 -3.70 9.72
N VAL A 80 10.84 -2.61 10.40
CA VAL A 80 11.95 -1.73 10.04
C VAL A 80 13.06 -1.93 11.06
N ILE A 81 14.24 -2.29 10.57
CA ILE A 81 15.42 -2.56 11.38
C ILE A 81 16.50 -1.53 10.99
N ASN A 82 17.01 -0.80 11.96
CA ASN A 82 18.08 0.17 11.71
C ASN A 82 19.44 -0.54 11.70
N ALA A 83 20.19 -0.30 10.63
CA ALA A 83 21.47 -0.96 10.42
C ALA A 83 22.58 -0.51 11.40
N GLU A 84 22.50 0.70 11.95
CA GLU A 84 23.54 1.23 12.83
C GLU A 84 23.50 0.60 14.23
N ASN A 85 22.30 0.39 14.77
CA ASN A 85 22.08 -0.03 16.15
C ASN A 85 21.31 -1.35 16.29
N GLY A 86 20.77 -1.91 15.20
CA GLY A 86 19.93 -3.12 15.23
C GLY A 86 18.56 -2.91 15.86
N TYR A 87 18.14 -1.66 16.08
CA TYR A 87 16.85 -1.37 16.69
C TYR A 87 15.70 -1.72 15.74
N LYS A 88 14.70 -2.43 16.26
CA LYS A 88 13.59 -2.98 15.49
C LYS A 88 12.30 -2.23 15.81
N ARG A 89 11.51 -1.93 14.78
CA ARG A 89 10.18 -1.35 14.90
C ARG A 89 9.18 -2.14 14.08
N ASP A 90 8.06 -2.49 14.70
CA ASP A 90 6.89 -2.98 13.97
C ASP A 90 6.28 -1.85 13.15
N ASN A 91 5.93 -2.15 11.91
CA ASN A 91 5.40 -1.17 10.99
C ASN A 91 3.94 -0.81 11.31
N LYS A 92 3.67 0.48 11.51
CA LYS A 92 2.32 1.07 11.59
C LYS A 92 1.95 1.91 10.36
N SER A 93 2.85 2.06 9.39
CA SER A 93 2.62 2.82 8.16
C SER A 93 2.13 1.94 7.02
N TRP A 94 1.00 2.33 6.45
CA TRP A 94 0.44 1.67 5.28
C TRP A 94 1.40 1.70 4.07
N VAL A 95 2.19 2.78 3.91
CA VAL A 95 3.12 2.92 2.78
C VAL A 95 4.24 1.88 2.83
N ILE A 96 4.80 1.59 4.01
CA ILE A 96 5.87 0.59 4.17
C ILE A 96 5.32 -0.81 3.95
N GLY A 97 4.15 -1.12 4.50
CA GLY A 97 3.51 -2.42 4.32
C GLY A 97 3.28 -2.69 2.84
N ARG A 98 2.72 -1.72 2.13
CA ARG A 98 2.48 -1.84 0.70
C ARG A 98 3.76 -1.95 -0.12
N LEU A 99 4.79 -1.18 0.23
CA LEU A 99 6.09 -1.23 -0.43
C LEU A 99 6.72 -2.62 -0.33
N LEU A 100 6.69 -3.23 0.85
CA LEU A 100 7.24 -4.58 1.05
C LEU A 100 6.41 -5.63 0.31
N ARG A 101 5.08 -5.55 0.41
CA ARG A 101 4.16 -6.48 -0.27
C ARG A 101 4.36 -6.51 -1.79
N ASP A 102 4.56 -5.33 -2.40
CA ASP A 102 4.76 -5.20 -3.85
C ASP A 102 6.21 -5.51 -4.27
N PHE A 103 7.15 -5.56 -3.31
CA PHE A 103 8.53 -5.96 -3.53
C PHE A 103 8.71 -7.48 -3.49
N GLU A 104 8.04 -8.16 -2.57
CA GLU A 104 8.17 -9.62 -2.40
C GLU A 104 7.66 -10.38 -3.63
N ARG A 105 8.51 -11.27 -4.15
CA ARG A 105 8.20 -12.10 -5.33
C ARG A 105 8.50 -13.57 -5.05
N PRO A 106 7.85 -14.51 -5.77
CA PRO A 106 8.22 -15.91 -5.68
C PRO A 106 9.71 -16.10 -6.02
N LEU A 107 10.48 -16.63 -5.08
CA LEU A 107 11.89 -17.00 -5.26
C LEU A 107 11.99 -18.48 -5.68
N ALA A 108 13.01 -18.81 -6.47
CA ALA A 108 13.30 -20.21 -6.81
C ALA A 108 13.59 -21.03 -5.55
N ASP A 109 13.24 -22.33 -5.55
CA ASP A 109 13.34 -23.21 -4.37
C ASP A 109 14.74 -23.29 -3.76
N LYS A 110 15.78 -23.02 -4.56
CA LYS A 110 17.18 -23.08 -4.13
C LYS A 110 17.67 -21.84 -3.40
N VAL A 111 16.88 -20.75 -3.34
CA VAL A 111 17.31 -19.45 -2.77
C VAL A 111 16.80 -19.32 -1.33
N GLY A 112 17.65 -19.53 -0.32
CA GLY A 112 17.27 -19.36 1.07
C GLY A 112 16.83 -17.93 1.43
N MET A 113 17.52 -16.92 0.88
CA MET A 113 17.21 -15.51 1.09
C MET A 113 17.67 -14.66 -0.09
N SER A 114 16.90 -13.61 -0.41
CA SER A 114 17.25 -12.54 -1.33
C SER A 114 17.24 -11.19 -0.60
N ILE A 115 18.36 -10.48 -0.64
CA ILE A 115 18.51 -9.15 -0.07
C ILE A 115 18.78 -8.18 -1.21
N THR A 116 17.86 -7.24 -1.43
CA THR A 116 18.06 -6.18 -2.42
C THR A 116 18.42 -4.87 -1.74
N VAL A 117 19.51 -4.25 -2.20
CA VAL A 117 19.97 -2.94 -1.74
C VAL A 117 19.46 -1.85 -2.66
N PHE A 118 18.81 -0.86 -2.06
CA PHE A 118 18.23 0.29 -2.71
C PHE A 118 18.86 1.59 -2.21
N GLU A 119 19.04 2.52 -3.14
CA GLU A 119 19.42 3.89 -2.85
C GLU A 119 18.21 4.80 -2.87
N ALA A 120 18.07 5.69 -1.88
CA ALA A 120 17.15 6.80 -1.97
C ALA A 120 17.63 7.80 -3.04
N VAL A 121 16.75 8.13 -3.98
CA VAL A 121 17.06 9.05 -5.08
C VAL A 121 16.64 10.47 -4.73
N GLU A 122 17.50 11.46 -5.04
CA GLU A 122 17.16 12.88 -4.90
C GLU A 122 16.25 13.29 -6.04
N GLU A 123 14.97 13.17 -5.76
CA GLU A 123 13.92 13.66 -6.61
C GLU A 123 13.08 14.63 -5.76
N ASP A 124 12.73 15.80 -6.30
CA ASP A 124 11.90 16.83 -5.65
C ASP A 124 10.49 16.33 -5.22
N SER A 125 10.24 15.04 -5.43
CA SER A 125 9.03 14.26 -5.24
C SER A 125 9.04 13.38 -3.99
N ALA A 126 10.02 13.46 -3.07
CA ALA A 126 9.98 12.66 -1.83
C ALA A 126 8.67 12.89 -1.05
N GLY A 127 7.89 11.81 -0.85
CA GLY A 127 6.54 11.86 -0.29
C GLY A 127 5.44 12.29 -1.28
N ARG A 128 5.72 12.23 -2.59
CA ARG A 128 4.75 12.35 -3.68
C ARG A 128 4.85 11.10 -4.55
N PRO A 129 3.77 10.32 -4.70
CA PRO A 129 3.80 9.10 -5.50
C PRO A 129 3.94 9.45 -6.98
N SER A 130 4.72 8.66 -7.72
CA SER A 130 4.72 8.77 -9.18
C SER A 130 3.36 8.36 -9.74
N VAL A 131 2.95 9.00 -10.85
CA VAL A 131 1.71 8.68 -11.54
C VAL A 131 1.94 7.44 -12.39
N ASP A 132 1.03 6.47 -12.28
CA ASP A 132 1.08 5.20 -13.01
C ASP A 132 -0.18 4.97 -13.85
N LEU A 133 -0.20 3.84 -14.57
CA LEU A 133 -1.36 3.44 -15.39
C LEU A 133 -2.64 3.31 -14.55
N TRP A 134 -2.52 2.85 -13.30
CA TRP A 134 -3.65 2.68 -12.40
C TRP A 134 -4.27 4.02 -11.99
N TRP A 135 -3.45 5.06 -11.85
CA TRP A 135 -3.93 6.42 -11.66
C TRP A 135 -4.71 6.93 -12.89
N TYR A 136 -4.18 6.74 -14.11
CA TYR A 136 -4.91 7.10 -15.34
C TYR A 136 -6.18 6.28 -15.56
N SER A 137 -6.21 5.03 -15.09
CA SER A 137 -7.41 4.18 -15.18
C SER A 137 -8.62 4.80 -14.49
N GLY A 138 -8.41 5.54 -13.40
CA GLY A 138 -9.47 6.25 -12.69
C GLY A 138 -10.10 7.35 -13.55
N LEU A 139 -9.29 8.17 -14.22
CA LEU A 139 -9.78 9.20 -15.16
C LEU A 139 -10.55 8.59 -16.32
N PHE A 140 -10.02 7.51 -16.89
CA PHE A 140 -10.65 6.80 -18.00
C PHE A 140 -12.02 6.23 -17.60
N VAL A 141 -12.10 5.59 -16.43
CA VAL A 141 -13.36 5.02 -15.94
C VAL A 141 -14.37 6.12 -15.58
N ILE A 142 -13.94 7.23 -14.97
CA ILE A 142 -14.81 8.38 -14.71
C ILE A 142 -15.43 8.90 -16.02
N ALA A 143 -14.63 9.02 -17.09
CA ALA A 143 -15.13 9.44 -18.39
C ALA A 143 -16.17 8.47 -18.96
N ILE A 144 -15.92 7.16 -18.87
CA ILE A 144 -16.89 6.13 -19.30
C ILE A 144 -18.16 6.19 -18.46
N GLN A 145 -18.05 6.34 -17.14
CA GLN A 145 -19.19 6.44 -16.24
C GLN A 145 -20.12 7.61 -16.62
N HIS A 146 -19.54 8.78 -16.91
CA HIS A 146 -20.32 9.93 -17.38
C HIS A 146 -20.93 9.66 -18.76
N GLY A 147 -20.20 9.01 -19.68
CA GLY A 147 -20.73 8.57 -20.96
C GLY A 147 -21.97 7.68 -20.79
N LEU A 148 -21.88 6.63 -19.97
CA LEU A 148 -23.01 5.74 -19.67
C LEU A 148 -24.18 6.48 -19.01
N ALA A 149 -23.89 7.43 -18.11
CA ALA A 149 -24.91 8.19 -17.41
C ALA A 149 -25.63 9.23 -18.31
N THR A 150 -25.01 9.67 -19.41
CA THR A 150 -25.66 10.56 -20.39
C THR A 150 -26.67 9.86 -21.30
N ILE A 151 -26.59 8.54 -21.48
CA ILE A 151 -27.50 7.77 -22.33
C ILE A 151 -28.97 7.89 -21.90
N PRO A 152 -29.36 7.58 -20.64
CA PRO A 152 -30.75 7.71 -20.20
C PRO A 152 -31.22 9.18 -20.18
N CYS A 153 -30.29 10.11 -19.98
CA CYS A 153 -30.57 11.54 -20.07
C CYS A 153 -30.98 11.95 -21.50
N ALA A 154 -30.29 11.44 -22.52
CA ALA A 154 -30.55 11.74 -23.93
C ALA A 154 -31.77 10.99 -24.48
N LEU A 155 -31.91 9.69 -24.16
CA LEU A 155 -32.96 8.83 -24.72
C LEU A 155 -34.29 8.92 -23.98
N HIS A 156 -34.26 8.92 -22.64
CA HIS A 156 -35.45 8.83 -21.80
C HIS A 156 -35.80 10.16 -21.10
N LYS A 157 -35.02 11.22 -21.33
CA LYS A 157 -35.10 12.51 -20.60
C LYS A 157 -34.99 12.36 -19.08
N ASN A 158 -34.37 11.27 -18.61
CA ASN A 158 -34.15 10.97 -17.20
C ASN A 158 -32.77 11.47 -16.77
N TRP A 159 -32.73 12.62 -16.10
CA TRP A 159 -31.50 13.28 -15.64
C TRP A 159 -30.95 12.66 -14.35
N SER A 160 -31.71 11.79 -13.69
CA SER A 160 -31.41 11.32 -12.34
C SER A 160 -30.10 10.54 -12.27
N ILE A 161 -29.82 9.70 -13.27
CA ILE A 161 -28.60 8.87 -13.30
C ILE A 161 -27.37 9.72 -13.55
N LEU A 162 -27.47 10.72 -14.44
CA LEU A 162 -26.39 11.69 -14.66
C LEU A 162 -26.11 12.51 -13.40
N PHE A 163 -27.16 12.98 -12.72
CA PHE A 163 -27.04 13.71 -11.48
C PHE A 163 -26.34 12.88 -10.39
N ILE A 164 -26.80 11.66 -10.14
CA ILE A 164 -26.23 10.76 -9.12
C ILE A 164 -24.77 10.42 -9.45
N THR A 165 -24.46 10.12 -10.71
CA THR A 165 -23.10 9.79 -11.15
C THR A 165 -22.16 10.98 -10.97
N THR A 166 -22.60 12.18 -11.34
CA THR A 166 -21.81 13.41 -11.21
C THR A 166 -21.59 13.75 -9.73
N ALA A 167 -22.66 13.75 -8.92
CA ALA A 167 -22.58 14.04 -7.50
C ALA A 167 -21.71 13.01 -6.76
N GLY A 168 -21.91 11.72 -7.02
CA GLY A 168 -21.11 10.64 -6.44
C GLY A 168 -19.63 10.73 -6.82
N THR A 169 -19.34 11.06 -8.08
CA THR A 169 -17.96 11.31 -8.53
C THR A 169 -17.35 12.51 -7.82
N MET A 170 -18.07 13.63 -7.72
CA MET A 170 -17.58 14.81 -7.00
C MET A 170 -17.28 14.49 -5.53
N LEU A 171 -18.17 13.79 -4.82
CA LEU A 171 -17.93 13.37 -3.44
C LEU A 171 -16.69 12.46 -3.32
N ALA A 172 -16.54 11.49 -4.22
CA ALA A 172 -15.39 10.59 -4.26
C ALA A 172 -14.06 11.36 -4.47
N LEU A 173 -14.03 12.27 -5.45
CA LEU A 173 -12.88 13.11 -5.74
C LEU A 173 -12.52 14.04 -4.58
N ILE A 174 -13.51 14.69 -3.96
CA ILE A 174 -13.30 15.56 -2.80
C ILE A 174 -12.72 14.76 -1.62
N THR A 175 -13.28 13.57 -1.35
CA THR A 175 -12.81 12.70 -0.27
C THR A 175 -11.36 12.26 -0.48
N GLY A 176 -10.99 11.89 -1.71
CA GLY A 176 -9.62 11.54 -2.07
C GLY A 176 -8.65 12.72 -2.14
N SER A 177 -9.15 13.95 -2.22
CA SER A 177 -8.34 15.18 -2.32
C SER A 177 -8.08 15.84 -0.96
N LEU A 178 -8.63 15.28 0.13
CA LEU A 178 -8.43 15.79 1.48
C LEU A 178 -6.92 15.87 1.81
N PRO A 179 -6.43 17.01 2.32
CA PRO A 179 -4.99 17.21 2.56
C PRO A 179 -4.43 16.25 3.62
N GLN A 180 -5.29 15.73 4.49
CA GLN A 180 -4.91 14.81 5.56
C GLN A 180 -4.33 13.48 5.04
N TRP A 181 -4.74 12.99 3.87
CA TRP A 181 -4.11 11.83 3.21
C TRP A 181 -2.60 12.00 3.07
N ARG A 182 -2.18 13.16 2.53
CA ARG A 182 -0.77 13.47 2.31
C ARG A 182 -0.01 13.68 3.61
N ARG A 183 -0.66 14.29 4.59
CA ARG A 183 -0.04 14.52 5.91
C ARG A 183 0.20 13.22 6.64
N GLU A 184 -0.74 12.27 6.60
CA GLU A 184 -0.64 10.98 7.30
C GLU A 184 0.27 9.97 6.58
N LYS A 185 0.19 9.85 5.25
CA LYS A 185 0.97 8.84 4.50
C LYS A 185 2.47 9.01 4.64
N TRP A 186 2.96 10.25 4.79
CA TRP A 186 4.39 10.55 4.86
C TRP A 186 4.75 11.35 6.13
N VAL A 187 4.20 10.96 7.28
CA VAL A 187 4.63 11.48 8.60
C VAL A 187 6.02 10.94 8.92
N CYS A 188 7.06 11.65 8.51
CA CYS A 188 8.44 11.31 8.84
C CYS A 188 9.36 12.51 8.66
N ARG A 189 10.54 12.45 9.29
CA ARG A 189 11.63 13.35 8.95
C ARG A 189 12.13 13.03 7.53
N ARG A 190 12.57 14.07 6.82
CA ARG A 190 13.11 13.99 5.46
C ARG A 190 14.62 14.15 5.50
N LYS A 191 15.29 13.78 4.40
CA LYS A 191 16.74 13.94 4.22
C LYS A 191 17.54 13.14 5.25
N THR A 192 17.07 11.93 5.57
CA THR A 192 17.78 11.04 6.50
C THR A 192 19.02 10.43 5.85
N LYS A 193 20.07 10.23 6.64
CA LYS A 193 21.25 9.44 6.25
C LYS A 193 21.19 8.00 6.73
N LYS A 194 20.19 7.66 7.57
CA LYS A 194 20.06 6.33 8.17
C LYS A 194 19.94 5.25 7.10
N ILE A 195 20.50 4.10 7.41
CA ILE A 195 20.34 2.87 6.64
C ILE A 195 19.35 1.98 7.39
N CYS A 196 18.31 1.54 6.69
CA CYS A 196 17.23 0.76 7.30
C CYS A 196 16.89 -0.43 6.42
N SER A 197 16.67 -1.58 7.05
CA SER A 197 16.22 -2.81 6.42
C SER A 197 14.72 -2.99 6.67
N VAL A 198 13.97 -3.30 5.63
CA VAL A 198 12.53 -3.59 5.67
C VAL A 198 12.35 -5.07 5.33
N THR A 199 11.65 -5.80 6.19
CA THR A 199 11.42 -7.25 6.04
C THR A 199 10.11 -7.65 6.70
N GLY A 200 9.49 -8.76 6.29
CA GLY A 200 8.32 -9.30 6.99
C GLY A 200 8.68 -10.02 8.30
N GLY A 201 9.97 -10.16 8.60
CA GLY A 201 10.50 -10.77 9.81
C GLY A 201 10.95 -12.23 9.59
N ASN A 202 11.14 -12.96 10.69
CA ASN A 202 11.55 -14.36 10.62
C ASN A 202 10.56 -15.21 9.81
N GLY A 203 11.08 -16.04 8.90
CA GLY A 203 10.30 -16.83 7.95
C GLY A 203 10.08 -16.15 6.59
N THR A 204 10.42 -14.86 6.45
CA THR A 204 10.44 -14.21 5.13
C THR A 204 11.79 -14.37 4.45
N ARG A 205 11.77 -14.57 3.13
CA ARG A 205 12.96 -14.79 2.30
C ARG A 205 13.47 -13.51 1.64
N HIS A 206 12.80 -12.38 1.85
CA HIS A 206 13.11 -11.09 1.22
C HIS A 206 13.48 -10.05 2.27
N VAL A 207 14.57 -9.35 2.01
CA VAL A 207 14.95 -8.17 2.79
C VAL A 207 15.29 -7.03 1.84
N MET A 208 14.69 -5.88 2.13
CA MET A 208 14.90 -4.66 1.38
C MET A 208 15.74 -3.70 2.21
N VAL A 209 16.99 -3.49 1.80
CA VAL A 209 17.91 -2.55 2.48
C VAL A 209 17.82 -1.20 1.78
N ILE A 210 17.47 -0.14 2.50
CA ILE A 210 17.35 1.22 1.95
C ILE A 210 18.44 2.11 2.53
N LEU A 211 19.26 2.68 1.64
CA LEU A 211 20.30 3.66 1.95
C LEU A 211 19.73 5.08 1.85
N GLY A 212 19.65 5.82 2.95
CA GLY A 212 19.05 7.15 2.98
C GLY A 212 19.84 8.24 2.23
N LYS A 213 21.18 8.16 2.21
CA LYS A 213 22.12 9.10 1.56
C LYS A 213 21.83 10.61 1.75
N GLY A 214 21.14 11.00 2.82
CA GLY A 214 20.81 12.40 3.12
C GLY A 214 19.63 12.95 2.33
N VAL A 215 18.88 12.07 1.66
CA VAL A 215 17.81 12.42 0.73
C VAL A 215 16.52 11.65 1.06
N GLY A 216 16.66 10.43 1.57
CA GLY A 216 15.55 9.53 1.89
C GLY A 216 14.63 10.01 3.02
N LEU A 217 13.48 9.35 3.11
CA LEU A 217 12.55 9.47 4.24
C LEU A 217 13.03 8.63 5.43
N ASP A 218 12.86 9.12 6.65
CA ASP A 218 13.17 8.35 7.87
C ASP A 218 12.14 7.23 8.06
N LEU A 219 12.51 6.01 7.66
CA LEU A 219 11.65 4.84 7.72
C LEU A 219 11.33 4.41 9.15
N GLU A 220 12.20 4.68 10.12
CA GLU A 220 11.91 4.37 11.52
C GLU A 220 10.76 5.23 12.04
N ASP A 221 10.78 6.53 11.71
CA ASP A 221 9.72 7.46 12.09
C ASP A 221 8.43 7.12 11.36
N LEU A 222 8.53 6.77 10.08
CA LEU A 222 7.39 6.37 9.27
C LEU A 222 6.75 5.08 9.84
N ALA A 223 7.54 4.08 10.23
CA ALA A 223 7.05 2.87 10.89
C ALA A 223 6.41 3.15 12.25
N ALA A 224 6.88 4.17 12.96
CA ALA A 224 6.34 4.61 14.25
C ALA A 224 5.21 5.65 14.14
N ALA A 225 4.62 5.86 12.96
CA ALA A 225 3.62 6.91 12.74
C ALA A 225 2.46 6.84 13.77
N GLU A 226 2.42 7.84 14.65
CA GLU A 226 1.39 8.00 15.68
C GLU A 226 0.06 8.44 15.08
N SER A 227 -1.04 8.21 15.81
CA SER A 227 -2.34 8.70 15.38
C SER A 227 -2.36 10.24 15.40
N PRO A 228 -3.07 10.89 14.46
CA PRO A 228 -3.17 12.34 14.43
C PRO A 228 -3.73 12.96 15.72
N ARG A 229 -4.45 12.19 16.54
CA ARG A 229 -4.94 12.61 17.87
C ARG A 229 -3.88 12.59 18.96
N MET A 230 -2.90 11.70 18.93
CA MET A 230 -1.85 11.61 19.95
C MET A 230 -0.68 12.56 19.69
N ARG A 231 -0.55 13.04 18.45
CA ARG A 231 0.53 13.94 18.06
C ARG A 231 0.40 15.31 18.73
N GLN A 232 1.48 15.77 19.38
CA GLN A 232 1.59 17.13 19.90
C GLN A 232 1.43 18.13 18.74
N ARG A 233 0.39 18.97 18.83
CA ARG A 233 -0.14 19.70 17.67
C ARG A 233 0.09 21.19 17.79
N GLY A 234 0.64 21.80 16.72
CA GLY A 234 0.66 23.25 16.57
C GLY A 234 -0.74 23.81 16.31
N LYS A 235 -0.92 25.13 16.45
CA LYS A 235 -2.22 25.80 16.23
C LYS A 235 -2.78 25.57 14.82
N ASP A 236 -1.93 25.56 13.81
CA ASP A 236 -2.32 25.38 12.39
C ASP A 236 -2.71 23.94 12.06
N ASP A 237 -2.13 22.97 12.76
CA ASP A 237 -2.45 21.55 12.59
C ASP A 237 -3.80 21.18 13.22
N ASN A 238 -4.23 21.90 14.26
CA ASN A 238 -5.57 21.75 14.87
C ASN A 238 -6.68 22.19 13.91
N LEU A 239 -6.49 23.32 13.23
CA LEU A 239 -7.44 23.83 12.24
C LEU A 239 -7.59 22.86 11.06
N GLY A 240 -6.47 22.36 10.53
CA GLY A 240 -6.51 21.40 9.42
C GLY A 240 -7.21 20.09 9.77
N PHE A 241 -7.07 19.61 11.01
CA PHE A 241 -7.76 18.42 11.46
C PHE A 241 -9.25 18.63 11.70
N PHE A 242 -9.61 19.73 12.36
CA PHE A 242 -11.02 20.08 12.55
C PHE A 242 -11.73 20.24 11.20
N PHE A 243 -11.06 20.86 10.23
CA PHE A 243 -11.54 20.95 8.85
C PHE A 243 -11.83 19.56 8.27
N THR A 244 -10.91 18.59 8.41
CA THR A 244 -11.16 17.24 7.91
C THR A 244 -12.32 16.56 8.64
N GLN A 245 -12.45 16.72 9.96
CA GLN A 245 -13.57 16.13 10.71
C GLN A 245 -14.92 16.65 10.22
N VAL A 246 -15.03 17.97 10.05
CA VAL A 246 -16.24 18.61 9.50
C VAL A 246 -16.48 18.17 8.06
N ALA A 247 -15.43 18.13 7.22
CA ALA A 247 -15.53 17.67 5.84
C ALA A 247 -16.02 16.22 5.76
N CYS A 248 -15.48 15.30 6.56
CA CYS A 248 -15.92 13.91 6.60
C CYS A 248 -17.38 13.76 7.07
N LEU A 249 -17.82 14.58 8.04
CA LEU A 249 -19.21 14.61 8.50
C LEU A 249 -20.16 15.09 7.39
N LEU A 250 -19.80 16.16 6.68
CA LEU A 250 -20.58 16.67 5.54
C LEU A 250 -20.61 15.66 4.39
N LEU A 251 -19.46 15.07 4.06
CA LEU A 251 -19.35 14.04 3.02
C LEU A 251 -20.23 12.82 3.36
N ALA A 252 -20.16 12.30 4.59
CA ALA A 252 -21.03 11.19 5.03
C ALA A 252 -22.51 11.56 4.92
N THR A 253 -22.88 12.79 5.30
CA THR A 253 -24.25 13.30 5.16
C THR A 253 -24.70 13.31 3.70
N PHE A 254 -23.86 13.83 2.79
CA PHE A 254 -24.18 13.84 1.36
C PHE A 254 -24.22 12.43 0.76
N TRP A 255 -23.41 11.49 1.24
CA TRP A 255 -23.50 10.08 0.84
C TRP A 255 -24.83 9.44 1.24
N ILE A 256 -25.37 9.76 2.43
CA ILE A 256 -26.71 9.31 2.85
C ILE A 256 -27.78 9.89 1.93
N ILE A 257 -27.70 11.19 1.61
CA ILE A 257 -28.64 11.84 0.69
C ILE A 257 -28.60 11.16 -0.67
N ILE A 258 -27.41 10.90 -1.23
CA ILE A 258 -27.27 10.15 -2.49
C ILE A 258 -27.90 8.76 -2.36
N LEU A 259 -27.65 8.03 -1.26
CA LEU A 259 -28.23 6.71 -1.07
C LEU A 259 -29.77 6.75 -1.08
N ILE A 260 -30.38 7.70 -0.36
CA ILE A 260 -31.84 7.89 -0.36
C ILE A 260 -32.33 8.17 -1.79
N THR A 261 -31.65 9.04 -2.54
CA THR A 261 -32.04 9.32 -3.94
C THR A 261 -31.93 8.10 -4.84
N VAL A 262 -30.90 7.25 -4.67
CA VAL A 262 -30.75 6.00 -5.40
C VAL A 262 -31.89 5.03 -5.09
N THR A 263 -32.27 4.90 -3.81
CA THR A 263 -33.37 4.01 -3.41
C THR A 263 -34.75 4.47 -3.91
N ALA A 264 -34.90 5.77 -4.22
CA ALA A 264 -36.13 6.32 -4.78
C ALA A 264 -36.25 6.09 -6.30
N LEU A 265 -35.19 5.63 -6.98
CA LEU A 265 -35.22 5.38 -8.43
C LEU A 265 -36.03 4.12 -8.76
N LYS A 266 -36.99 4.28 -9.66
CA LYS A 266 -37.82 3.18 -10.20
C LYS A 266 -37.54 2.86 -11.66
N GLU A 267 -36.83 3.73 -12.36
CA GLU A 267 -36.59 3.65 -13.81
C GLU A 267 -35.08 3.61 -14.09
N ASP A 268 -34.70 2.94 -15.19
CA ASP A 268 -33.33 2.95 -15.74
C ASP A 268 -32.21 2.51 -14.76
N THR A 269 -32.56 1.77 -13.72
CA THR A 269 -31.65 1.31 -12.65
C THR A 269 -30.46 0.49 -13.17
N TRP A 270 -30.60 -0.16 -14.32
CA TRP A 270 -29.53 -0.90 -15.00
C TRP A 270 -28.34 -0.01 -15.41
N TYR A 271 -28.58 1.23 -15.83
CA TYR A 271 -27.50 2.16 -16.17
C TYR A 271 -26.72 2.56 -14.91
N LEU A 272 -27.43 2.82 -13.81
CA LEU A 272 -26.80 3.14 -12.54
C LEU A 272 -26.00 1.95 -12.00
N LEU A 273 -26.54 0.73 -12.11
CA LEU A 273 -25.84 -0.51 -11.77
C LEU A 273 -24.57 -0.67 -12.61
N GLY A 274 -24.65 -0.42 -13.92
CA GLY A 274 -23.51 -0.46 -14.83
C GLY A 274 -22.43 0.56 -14.47
N VAL A 275 -22.81 1.81 -14.18
CA VAL A 275 -21.91 2.87 -13.72
C VAL A 275 -21.21 2.46 -12.43
N GLY A 276 -21.95 2.10 -11.38
CA GLY A 276 -21.37 1.76 -10.09
C GLY A 276 -20.58 0.46 -10.11
N GLY A 277 -21.01 -0.53 -10.91
CA GLY A 277 -20.31 -1.80 -11.14
C GLY A 277 -18.97 -1.60 -11.86
N LEU A 278 -18.93 -0.75 -12.88
CA LEU A 278 -17.68 -0.40 -13.56
C LEU A 278 -16.66 0.24 -12.61
N GLY A 279 -17.12 1.16 -11.76
CA GLY A 279 -16.27 1.77 -10.72
C GLY A 279 -15.81 0.76 -9.67
N MET A 280 -16.67 -0.20 -9.30
CA MET A 280 -16.29 -1.31 -8.41
C MET A 280 -15.15 -2.15 -9.01
N VAL A 281 -15.24 -2.53 -10.29
CA VAL A 281 -14.19 -3.29 -10.97
C VAL A 281 -12.87 -2.52 -10.97
N GLN A 282 -12.90 -1.22 -11.31
CA GLN A 282 -11.71 -0.38 -11.29
C GLN A 282 -11.09 -0.29 -9.89
N ASN A 283 -11.90 -0.08 -8.85
CA ASN A 283 -11.42 -0.01 -7.47
C ASN A 283 -10.82 -1.35 -7.01
N VAL A 284 -11.41 -2.50 -7.38
CA VAL A 284 -10.83 -3.82 -7.09
C VAL A 284 -9.46 -3.98 -7.74
N LEU A 285 -9.34 -3.63 -9.02
CA LEU A 285 -8.07 -3.73 -9.75
C LEU A 285 -7.00 -2.83 -9.12
N VAL A 286 -7.35 -1.59 -8.77
CA VAL A 286 -6.44 -0.66 -8.09
C VAL A 286 -6.01 -1.17 -6.72
N ALA A 287 -6.94 -1.71 -5.92
CA ALA A 287 -6.64 -2.25 -4.60
C ALA A 287 -5.70 -3.47 -4.66
N GLY A 288 -5.88 -4.33 -5.67
CA GLY A 288 -5.09 -5.54 -5.87
C GLY A 288 -3.74 -5.31 -6.53
N ALA A 289 -3.64 -4.31 -7.42
CA ALA A 289 -2.47 -4.10 -8.26
C ALA A 289 -1.16 -3.97 -7.48
N GLU A 290 -0.16 -4.72 -7.92
CA GLU A 290 1.24 -4.50 -7.56
C GLU A 290 1.75 -3.23 -8.22
N ARG A 291 2.50 -2.41 -7.47
CA ARG A 291 3.06 -1.18 -8.01
C ARG A 291 4.56 -1.05 -7.82
N ARG A 292 5.16 -0.20 -8.65
CA ARG A 292 6.59 0.08 -8.61
C ARG A 292 6.94 0.89 -7.36
N THR A 293 8.15 0.74 -6.86
CA THR A 293 8.64 1.41 -5.64
C THR A 293 8.35 2.93 -5.63
N GLY A 294 8.57 3.63 -6.75
CA GLY A 294 8.29 5.08 -6.87
C GLY A 294 6.82 5.50 -6.68
N THR A 295 5.84 4.62 -6.92
CA THR A 295 4.42 4.94 -6.70
C THR A 295 4.03 4.95 -5.23
N SER A 296 4.88 4.41 -4.35
CA SER A 296 4.69 4.52 -2.90
C SER A 296 5.00 5.94 -2.37
N GLY A 297 5.64 6.77 -3.18
CA GLY A 297 6.21 8.07 -2.78
C GLY A 297 7.59 7.95 -2.12
N ILE A 298 8.14 6.73 -2.05
CA ILE A 298 9.53 6.45 -1.68
C ILE A 298 10.27 6.10 -2.98
N HIS A 299 11.02 7.07 -3.50
CA HIS A 299 11.76 6.91 -4.76
C HIS A 299 13.09 6.22 -4.52
N LEU A 300 13.22 5.02 -5.09
CA LEU A 300 14.32 4.10 -4.82
C LEU A 300 14.93 3.59 -6.11
N LYS A 301 16.25 3.55 -6.17
CA LYS A 301 17.02 2.93 -7.25
C LYS A 301 17.67 1.66 -6.73
N LYS A 302 17.39 0.52 -7.37
CA LYS A 302 18.06 -0.75 -7.07
C LYS A 302 19.54 -0.63 -7.45
N ILE A 303 20.43 -0.95 -6.51
CA ILE A 303 21.88 -0.97 -6.73
C ILE A 303 22.30 -2.41 -7.00
N GLU A 304 22.07 -3.28 -6.02
CA GLU A 304 22.62 -4.63 -5.94
C GLU A 304 21.59 -5.58 -5.33
N GLU A 305 21.75 -6.87 -5.60
CA GLU A 305 20.91 -7.96 -5.07
C GLU A 305 21.82 -9.14 -4.72
N TYR A 306 21.65 -9.64 -3.51
CA TYR A 306 22.37 -10.79 -2.97
C TYR A 306 21.39 -11.94 -2.80
N GLU A 307 21.66 -13.08 -3.45
CA GLU A 307 20.82 -14.27 -3.35
C GLU A 307 21.69 -15.47 -3.03
N GLN A 308 21.43 -16.14 -1.91
CA GLN A 308 22.11 -17.39 -1.55
C GLN A 308 21.14 -18.46 -1.09
N GLY A 309 21.60 -19.72 -1.12
CA GLY A 309 20.85 -20.87 -0.61
C GLY A 309 20.67 -20.88 0.90
N LYS A 310 21.52 -20.15 1.65
CA LYS A 310 21.44 -20.04 3.11
C LYS A 310 21.34 -18.58 3.54
N VAL A 311 20.55 -18.38 4.59
CA VAL A 311 20.33 -17.05 5.19
C VAL A 311 21.65 -16.47 5.70
N MET A 312 22.46 -17.27 6.40
CA MET A 312 23.74 -16.81 6.95
C MET A 312 24.69 -16.31 5.86
N ASP A 313 24.87 -17.10 4.80
CA ASP A 313 25.74 -16.75 3.68
C ASP A 313 25.32 -15.41 3.06
N THR A 314 24.01 -15.21 2.85
CA THR A 314 23.47 -13.94 2.32
C THR A 314 23.76 -12.75 3.26
N LEU A 315 23.65 -12.94 4.58
CA LEU A 315 23.93 -11.90 5.57
C LEU A 315 25.42 -11.56 5.64
N MET A 316 26.29 -12.54 5.42
CA MET A 316 27.74 -12.34 5.38
C MET A 316 28.17 -11.56 4.13
N ASP A 317 27.66 -11.95 2.96
CA ASP A 317 27.90 -11.24 1.69
C ASP A 317 27.42 -9.78 1.79
N LEU A 318 26.28 -9.55 2.45
CA LEU A 318 25.76 -8.21 2.69
C LEU A 318 26.65 -7.38 3.65
N GLU A 319 27.17 -7.99 4.71
CA GLU A 319 28.04 -7.30 5.69
C GLU A 319 29.37 -6.88 5.06
N GLU A 320 29.86 -7.64 4.07
CA GLU A 320 31.05 -7.31 3.29
C GLU A 320 30.85 -6.02 2.47
N GLY A 321 29.73 -5.93 1.74
CA GLY A 321 29.40 -4.74 0.94
C GLY A 321 28.95 -3.54 1.79
N TYR A 322 28.18 -3.80 2.85
CA TYR A 322 27.54 -2.78 3.67
C TYR A 322 27.75 -3.09 5.17
N PRO A 323 28.83 -2.56 5.77
CA PRO A 323 29.15 -2.81 7.17
C PRO A 323 28.00 -2.46 8.12
N LYS A 324 27.81 -3.29 9.15
CA LYS A 324 26.75 -3.24 10.18
C LYS A 324 25.36 -3.70 9.72
N VAL A 325 25.07 -3.73 8.42
CA VAL A 325 23.73 -4.09 7.92
C VAL A 325 23.44 -5.57 8.16
N GLY A 326 24.34 -6.47 7.74
CA GLY A 326 24.18 -7.91 7.93
C GLY A 326 24.10 -8.27 9.41
N LYS A 327 24.99 -7.69 10.22
CA LYS A 327 24.99 -7.86 11.69
C LYS A 327 23.67 -7.44 12.35
N SER A 328 23.06 -6.35 11.90
CA SER A 328 21.78 -5.86 12.45
C SER A 328 20.63 -6.86 12.23
N LEU A 329 20.68 -7.61 11.12
CA LEU A 329 19.64 -8.56 10.70
C LEU A 329 19.77 -9.93 11.36
N VAL A 330 20.97 -10.34 11.79
CA VAL A 330 21.20 -11.65 12.45
C VAL A 330 20.23 -11.87 13.60
N THR A 331 19.98 -10.83 14.42
CA THR A 331 19.09 -10.94 15.57
C THR A 331 17.61 -11.16 15.21
N GLU A 332 17.20 -10.90 13.96
CA GLU A 332 15.82 -11.14 13.49
C GLU A 332 15.65 -12.56 12.96
N PHE A 333 16.59 -13.04 12.16
CA PHE A 333 16.51 -14.37 11.55
C PHE A 333 17.01 -15.49 12.46
N PHE A 334 17.88 -15.17 13.42
CA PHE A 334 18.42 -16.10 14.42
C PHE A 334 18.10 -15.61 15.85
N PRO A 335 16.82 -15.63 16.27
CA PRO A 335 16.40 -15.07 17.56
C PRO A 335 16.99 -15.82 18.76
N SER A 336 17.31 -17.10 18.61
CA SER A 336 17.96 -17.93 19.64
C SER A 336 19.48 -17.77 19.70
N GLY A 337 20.05 -16.84 18.91
CA GLY A 337 21.48 -16.77 18.67
C GLY A 337 21.96 -17.77 17.62
N LEU A 338 23.22 -17.65 17.25
CA LEU A 338 23.89 -18.54 16.31
C LEU A 338 24.33 -19.81 17.03
N ARG A 339 24.11 -20.97 16.39
CA ARG A 339 24.68 -22.24 16.88
C ARG A 339 26.20 -22.19 16.77
N GLU A 340 26.92 -22.97 17.58
CA GLU A 340 28.39 -23.02 17.57
C GLU A 340 28.96 -23.27 16.16
N VAL A 341 28.31 -24.15 15.38
CA VAL A 341 28.67 -24.44 13.98
C VAL A 341 28.47 -23.23 13.06
N GLU A 342 27.46 -22.41 13.31
CA GLU A 342 27.18 -21.19 12.54
C GLU A 342 28.12 -20.04 12.95
N THR A 343 28.51 -19.97 14.23
CA THR A 343 29.55 -19.03 14.68
C THR A 343 30.92 -19.39 14.12
N ASP A 344 31.24 -20.69 14.06
CA ASP A 344 32.51 -21.17 13.49
C ASP A 344 32.52 -21.01 11.97
N CYS A 345 31.42 -21.31 11.27
CA CYS A 345 31.25 -21.02 9.84
C CYS A 345 31.35 -19.50 9.58
N ALA A 346 30.70 -18.65 10.38
CA ALA A 346 30.81 -17.21 10.24
C ALA A 346 32.22 -16.69 10.55
N ALA A 347 32.94 -17.31 11.48
CA ALA A 347 34.33 -16.98 11.79
C ALA A 347 35.29 -17.47 10.68
N GLN A 348 35.10 -18.69 10.16
CA GLN A 348 35.88 -19.25 9.06
C GLN A 348 35.64 -18.50 7.76
N ALA A 349 34.40 -18.17 7.42
CA ALA A 349 34.10 -17.37 6.24
C ALA A 349 34.69 -15.96 6.37
N ARG A 350 34.70 -15.34 7.57
CA ARG A 350 35.46 -14.09 7.81
C ARG A 350 36.97 -14.25 7.64
N GLN A 351 37.55 -15.37 8.10
CA GLN A 351 38.99 -15.64 7.98
C GLN A 351 39.41 -15.94 6.54
N HIS A 352 38.72 -16.86 5.86
CA HIS A 352 38.95 -17.21 4.46
C HIS A 352 38.75 -16.00 3.55
N HIS A 353 37.77 -15.15 3.84
CA HIS A 353 37.57 -13.91 3.09
C HIS A 353 38.67 -12.88 3.37
N ALA A 354 39.16 -12.74 4.61
CA ALA A 354 40.31 -11.88 4.91
C ALA A 354 41.59 -12.37 4.21
N GLU A 355 41.77 -13.68 4.10
CA GLU A 355 42.85 -14.30 3.31
C GLU A 355 42.67 -14.01 1.81
N ILE A 356 41.46 -14.18 1.27
CA ILE A 356 41.13 -13.83 -0.13
C ILE A 356 41.40 -12.35 -0.40
N MET A 357 41.02 -11.42 0.46
CA MET A 357 41.29 -9.98 0.27
C MET A 357 42.79 -9.64 0.39
N GLY A 358 43.54 -10.40 1.19
CA GLY A 358 45.01 -10.38 1.16
C GLY A 358 45.60 -10.88 -0.16
N VAL A 359 44.95 -11.88 -0.77
CA VAL A 359 45.35 -12.54 -2.02
C VAL A 359 44.89 -11.78 -3.27
N ILE A 360 43.72 -11.13 -3.31
CA ILE A 360 43.16 -10.37 -4.45
C ILE A 360 44.02 -9.17 -4.85
N LYS A 361 44.93 -8.70 -3.99
CA LYS A 361 46.02 -7.81 -4.42
C LYS A 361 46.84 -8.41 -5.59
N ASN A 362 46.77 -9.71 -5.83
CA ASN A 362 47.35 -10.44 -6.96
C ASN A 362 46.40 -11.56 -7.45
N LYS A 363 45.63 -11.34 -8.54
CA LYS A 363 44.86 -12.33 -9.36
C LYS A 363 43.46 -12.81 -8.86
N PRO A 364 42.62 -13.41 -9.75
CA PRO A 364 41.16 -13.47 -9.58
C PRO A 364 40.66 -14.61 -8.67
N LEU A 365 39.43 -14.42 -8.15
CA LEU A 365 38.81 -15.20 -7.06
C LEU A 365 38.60 -16.70 -7.36
N PRO A 366 38.87 -17.59 -6.38
CA PRO A 366 38.42 -18.99 -6.35
C PRO A 366 36.97 -19.14 -5.79
N PRO A 367 36.33 -20.32 -5.95
CA PRO A 367 34.90 -20.52 -5.63
C PRO A 367 34.57 -20.48 -4.13
N ALA A 368 33.30 -20.16 -3.84
CA ALA A 368 32.74 -19.96 -2.50
C ALA A 368 32.78 -21.21 -1.60
N ILE A 369 32.98 -20.99 -0.29
CA ILE A 369 32.88 -22.03 0.74
C ILE A 369 31.40 -22.32 1.00
N GLN A 370 31.03 -23.58 0.86
CA GLN A 370 29.69 -24.08 1.15
C GLN A 370 29.67 -24.65 2.56
N CYS A 371 28.97 -24.00 3.51
CA CYS A 371 28.86 -24.52 4.88
C CYS A 371 27.88 -25.69 4.90
N ASP A 372 28.34 -26.94 4.87
CA ASP A 372 27.47 -28.13 4.97
C ASP A 372 26.98 -28.35 6.41
N GLY A 373 25.67 -28.28 6.59
CA GLY A 373 24.98 -28.50 7.86
C GLY A 373 23.49 -28.69 7.61
N PRO A 374 22.79 -29.55 8.38
CA PRO A 374 21.39 -29.88 8.13
C PRO A 374 20.50 -28.64 8.33
N ASN A 375 19.70 -28.33 7.32
CA ASN A 375 18.71 -27.23 7.35
C ASN A 375 17.69 -27.45 8.48
N PRO A 376 17.24 -26.38 9.17
CA PRO A 376 15.95 -26.38 9.83
C PRO A 376 14.78 -26.39 8.84
#